data_AF-A0A1G1K696-F1
#
_entry.id   AF-A0A1G1K696-F1
#
_cell.length_a   1.000
_cell.length_b   1.000
_cell.length_c   1.000
_cell.angle_alpha   90.00
_cell.angle_beta   90.00
_cell.angle_gamma   90.00
#
_symmetry.space_group_name_H-M   'P 1'
#
loop_
_entity.id
_entity.type
_entity.pdbx_description
1 polymer ?
#
loop_
_entity_poly.entity_id
_entity_poly.type
_entity_poly.pdbx_seq_one_letter_code
_entity_poly.pdbx_strand_id
1 'polypeptide(L)'
;MAKEVQTQIKLQIPAGKANPAPPVGPSLGQHGVNIMEFCKQFNARTQKEGDSIIPVVITVYKDRSFTFVLKTPPASDLLKKAVGVIKGSGVPHKDKVGTITKAQLKEIAQKKMADLNAADLDGAMNIVAGTARSMGITVQ
;
A
#
# COMPACT_ATOMS: atom_id res chain seq x y z
N MET A 1 -17.34 18.50 -12.30
CA MET A 1 -16.59 18.81 -13.54
C MET A 1 -15.17 18.31 -13.35
N ALA A 2 -14.73 17.32 -14.14
CA ALA A 2 -13.44 16.66 -13.92
C ALA A 2 -12.32 17.51 -14.53
N LYS A 3 -11.38 17.97 -13.69
CA LYS A 3 -10.17 18.65 -14.15
C LYS A 3 -9.38 17.72 -15.08
N GLU A 4 -8.83 18.24 -16.17
CA GLU A 4 -8.04 17.45 -17.11
C GLU A 4 -6.77 16.92 -16.45
N VAL A 5 -6.68 15.58 -16.35
CA VAL A 5 -5.52 14.88 -15.82
C VAL A 5 -4.39 14.94 -16.83
N GLN A 6 -3.23 15.41 -16.39
CA GLN A 6 -2.01 15.43 -17.20
C GLN A 6 -1.27 14.08 -17.09
N THR A 7 -1.00 13.64 -15.86
CA THR A 7 -0.26 12.41 -15.56
C THR A 7 -0.71 11.82 -14.23
N GLN A 8 -0.72 10.49 -14.14
CA GLN A 8 -0.84 9.77 -12.86
C GLN A 8 0.48 9.08 -12.52
N ILE A 9 0.97 9.31 -11.31
CA ILE A 9 2.20 8.74 -10.78
C ILE A 9 1.82 7.81 -9.63
N LYS A 10 2.33 6.58 -9.65
CA LYS A 10 2.12 5.59 -8.59
C LYS A 10 3.44 5.38 -7.87
N LEU A 11 3.49 5.70 -6.58
CA LEU A 11 4.67 5.52 -5.74
C LEU A 11 4.34 4.63 -4.54
N GLN A 12 5.35 3.94 -4.04
CA GLN A 12 5.28 3.19 -2.79
C GLN A 12 6.23 3.87 -1.81
N ILE A 13 5.68 4.38 -0.71
CA ILE A 13 6.44 5.18 0.27
C ILE A 13 6.19 4.58 1.66
N PRO A 14 7.23 4.37 2.47
CA PRO A 14 7.04 3.99 3.87
C PRO A 14 6.30 5.10 4.63
N ALA A 15 5.27 4.72 5.38
CA ALA A 15 4.47 5.63 6.18
C ALA A 15 5.34 6.44 7.17
N GLY A 16 5.01 7.73 7.31
CA GLY A 16 5.74 8.67 8.17
C GLY A 16 7.19 9.00 7.74
N LYS A 17 7.71 8.38 6.67
CA LYS A 17 9.09 8.53 6.19
C LYS A 17 9.16 9.07 4.76
N ALA A 18 8.14 9.81 4.30
CA ALA A 18 8.24 10.50 3.01
C ALA A 18 9.35 11.54 3.07
N ASN A 19 10.37 11.34 2.25
CA ASN A 19 11.49 12.27 2.07
C ASN A 19 11.57 12.70 0.59
N PRO A 20 12.11 13.89 0.30
CA PRO A 20 12.34 14.36 -1.07
C PRO A 20 13.49 13.61 -1.79
N ALA A 21 13.94 12.48 -1.25
CA ALA A 21 15.11 11.74 -1.72
C ALA A 21 14.83 10.97 -3.03
N PRO A 22 15.84 10.28 -3.61
CA PRO A 22 15.84 9.77 -5.00
C PRO A 22 14.75 8.82 -5.52
N PRO A 23 13.75 8.32 -4.77
CA PRO A 23 12.55 7.71 -5.41
C PRO A 23 11.38 8.68 -5.60
N VAL A 24 11.23 9.69 -4.74
CA VAL A 24 10.07 10.60 -4.69
C VAL A 24 10.40 11.93 -5.37
N GLY A 25 11.59 12.47 -5.11
CA GLY A 25 12.04 13.77 -5.63
C GLY A 25 12.07 13.85 -7.16
N PRO A 26 12.81 12.95 -7.86
CA PRO A 26 12.86 12.96 -9.32
C PRO A 26 11.49 12.70 -9.96
N SER A 27 10.74 11.73 -9.42
CA SER A 27 9.45 11.32 -9.97
C SER A 27 8.38 12.41 -9.89
N LEU A 28 8.34 13.20 -8.81
CA LEU A 28 7.36 14.28 -8.62
C LEU A 28 7.85 15.63 -9.14
N GLY A 29 9.14 15.90 -9.02
CA GLY A 29 9.75 17.16 -9.46
C GLY A 29 9.68 17.36 -10.98
N GLN A 30 9.80 16.29 -11.77
CA GLN A 30 9.65 16.34 -13.23
C GLN A 30 8.27 16.85 -13.69
N HIS A 31 7.24 16.70 -12.84
CA HIS A 31 5.87 17.11 -13.12
C HIS A 31 5.47 18.41 -12.41
N GLY A 32 6.42 19.13 -11.80
CA GLY A 32 6.17 20.41 -11.15
C GLY A 32 5.33 20.34 -9.87
N VAL A 33 5.29 19.17 -9.22
CA VAL A 33 4.56 18.97 -7.96
C VAL A 33 5.39 19.51 -6.79
N ASN A 34 4.74 20.16 -5.82
CA ASN A 34 5.41 20.61 -4.60
C ASN A 34 5.73 19.41 -3.69
N ILE A 35 6.98 18.95 -3.75
CA ILE A 35 7.47 17.76 -3.03
C ILE A 35 7.39 17.94 -1.51
N MET A 36 7.68 19.15 -1.00
CA MET A 36 7.65 19.41 0.45
C MET A 36 6.22 19.37 1.00
N GLU A 37 5.29 19.99 0.28
CA GLU A 37 3.85 19.95 0.58
C GLU A 37 3.34 18.51 0.62
N PHE A 38 3.68 17.72 -0.41
CA PHE A 38 3.33 16.32 -0.50
C PHE A 38 3.89 15.50 0.68
N CYS A 39 5.20 15.62 0.97
CA CYS A 39 5.82 14.89 2.08
C CYS A 39 5.17 15.23 3.42
N LYS A 40 4.84 16.50 3.67
CA LYS A 40 4.18 16.92 4.92
C LYS A 40 2.77 16.34 5.04
N GLN A 41 1.95 16.45 3.99
CA GLN A 41 0.59 15.93 4.00
C GLN A 41 0.56 14.39 4.04
N PHE A 42 1.49 13.73 3.33
CA PHE A 42 1.65 12.28 3.38
C PHE A 42 2.03 11.83 4.80
N ASN A 43 3.04 12.42 5.42
CA ASN A 43 3.47 12.03 6.77
C ASN A 43 2.36 12.26 7.79
N ALA A 44 1.62 13.37 7.73
CA ALA A 44 0.51 13.65 8.63
C ALA A 44 -0.63 12.62 8.52
N ARG A 45 -0.98 12.17 7.30
CA ARG A 45 -2.02 11.18 7.08
C ARG A 45 -1.56 9.75 7.37
N THR A 46 -0.29 9.45 7.14
CA THR A 46 0.29 8.11 7.29
C THR A 46 0.90 7.84 8.66
N GLN A 47 0.98 8.85 9.54
CA GLN A 47 1.52 8.72 10.89
C GLN A 47 0.82 7.60 11.71
N LYS A 48 -0.46 7.35 11.45
CA LYS A 48 -1.25 6.31 12.13
C LYS A 48 -0.94 4.88 11.66
N GLU A 49 -0.32 4.72 10.51
CA GLU A 49 -0.08 3.43 9.85
C GLU A 49 1.30 2.82 10.18
N GLY A 50 2.14 3.54 10.94
CA GLY A 50 3.43 3.07 11.45
C GLY A 50 4.46 2.81 10.33
N ASP A 51 5.24 1.73 10.41
CA ASP A 51 6.25 1.35 9.39
C ASP A 51 5.64 0.61 8.19
N SER A 52 4.40 0.92 7.78
CA SER A 52 3.75 0.23 6.65
C SER A 52 4.11 0.90 5.33
N ILE A 53 4.35 0.14 4.26
CA ILE A 53 4.52 0.72 2.92
C ILE A 53 3.13 1.11 2.43
N ILE A 54 2.93 2.38 2.11
CA ILE A 54 1.66 2.90 1.63
C ILE A 54 1.80 3.24 0.14
N PRO A 55 0.98 2.61 -0.72
CA PRO A 55 0.89 3.00 -2.12
C PRO A 55 0.13 4.33 -2.20
N VAL A 56 0.67 5.27 -2.95
CA VAL A 56 0.03 6.56 -3.21
C VAL A 56 -0.13 6.76 -4.71
N VAL A 57 -1.32 7.16 -5.11
CA VAL A 57 -1.62 7.54 -6.49
C VAL A 57 -1.73 9.05 -6.54
N ILE A 58 -0.79 9.68 -7.23
CA ILE A 58 -0.69 11.13 -7.37
C ILE A 58 -1.18 11.48 -8.77
N THR A 59 -2.24 12.26 -8.83
CA THR A 59 -2.84 12.75 -10.07
C THR A 59 -2.44 14.21 -10.23
N VAL A 60 -1.67 14.50 -11.28
CA VAL A 60 -1.25 15.86 -11.64
C VAL A 60 -2.18 16.37 -12.73
N TYR A 61 -2.70 17.59 -12.54
CA TYR A 61 -3.57 18.26 -13.49
C TYR A 61 -2.78 19.31 -14.29
N LYS A 62 -3.32 19.72 -15.45
CA LYS A 62 -2.67 20.71 -16.33
C LYS A 62 -2.44 22.09 -15.68
N ASP A 63 -3.20 22.44 -14.66
CA ASP A 63 -3.05 23.67 -13.85
C ASP A 63 -1.88 23.60 -12.85
N ARG A 64 -1.05 22.55 -12.92
CA ARG A 64 0.01 22.22 -11.95
C ARG A 64 -0.50 21.93 -10.54
N SER A 65 -1.82 21.82 -10.36
CA SER A 65 -2.37 21.29 -9.12
C SER A 65 -2.20 19.76 -9.10
N PHE A 66 -2.08 19.22 -7.89
CA PHE A 66 -1.99 17.78 -7.69
C PHE A 66 -3.01 17.34 -6.65
N THR A 67 -3.52 16.14 -6.84
CA THR A 67 -4.30 15.43 -5.82
C THR A 67 -3.65 14.08 -5.59
N PHE A 68 -3.62 13.62 -4.36
CA PHE A 68 -3.09 12.29 -4.06
C PHE A 68 -4.11 11.51 -3.24
N VAL A 69 -4.23 10.23 -3.58
CA VAL A 69 -5.05 9.26 -2.87
C VAL A 69 -4.11 8.25 -2.23
N LEU A 70 -4.18 8.16 -0.90
CA LEU A 70 -3.51 7.11 -0.15
C LEU A 70 -4.34 5.86 -0.26
N LYS A 71 -3.72 4.77 -0.71
CA LYS A 71 -4.31 3.44 -0.64
C LYS A 71 -3.90 2.77 0.64
N THR A 72 -4.65 1.75 1.05
CA THR A 72 -4.22 0.87 2.15
C THR A 72 -2.92 0.16 1.80
N PRO A 73 -2.15 -0.23 2.83
CA PRO A 73 -0.93 -0.98 2.65
C PRO A 73 -1.16 -2.27 1.82
N PRO A 74 -0.15 -2.71 1.04
CA PRO A 74 -0.22 -3.99 0.36
C PRO A 74 -0.54 -5.11 1.34
N ALA A 75 -1.41 -6.04 0.93
CA ALA A 75 -1.69 -7.24 1.73
C ALA A 75 -0.39 -7.99 2.05
N SER A 76 0.58 -7.95 1.14
CA SER A 76 1.90 -8.54 1.34
C SER A 76 2.62 -8.03 2.58
N ASP A 77 2.60 -6.73 2.86
CA ASP A 77 3.31 -6.17 4.01
C ASP A 77 2.53 -6.37 5.31
N LEU A 78 1.19 -6.32 5.25
CA LEU A 78 0.33 -6.66 6.39
C LEU A 78 0.51 -8.12 6.81
N LEU A 79 0.57 -9.03 5.83
CA LEU A 79 0.79 -10.46 6.07
C LEU A 79 2.20 -10.74 6.60
N LYS A 80 3.23 -10.09 6.04
CA LYS A 80 4.61 -10.17 6.57
C LYS A 80 4.69 -9.70 8.02
N LYS A 81 4.03 -8.60 8.37
CA LYS A 81 3.96 -8.10 9.75
C LYS A 81 3.22 -9.04 10.68
N ALA A 82 2.11 -9.62 10.23
CA ALA A 82 1.34 -10.57 11.04
C ALA A 82 2.11 -11.86 11.34
N VAL A 83 2.97 -12.29 10.41
CA VAL A 83 3.79 -13.51 10.54
C VAL A 83 5.20 -13.22 11.10
N GLY A 84 5.62 -11.95 11.15
CA GLY A 84 6.92 -11.53 11.65
C GLY A 84 8.10 -11.79 10.70
N VAL A 85 7.83 -12.01 9.41
CA VAL A 85 8.87 -12.32 8.39
C VAL A 85 9.24 -11.12 7.53
N ILE A 86 10.53 -10.96 7.27
CA ILE A 86 11.06 -9.83 6.49
C ILE A 86 10.99 -10.10 4.98
N LYS A 87 11.16 -11.36 4.55
CA LYS A 87 11.05 -11.80 3.16
C LYS A 87 9.96 -12.85 3.00
N GLY A 88 9.22 -12.76 1.89
CA GLY A 88 8.31 -13.82 1.46
C GLY A 88 9.07 -15.02 0.90
N SER A 89 8.36 -16.11 0.66
CA SER A 89 8.92 -17.31 0.04
C SER A 89 9.42 -17.02 -1.37
N GLY A 90 10.65 -17.45 -1.68
CA GLY A 90 11.21 -17.39 -3.04
C GLY A 90 10.60 -18.44 -3.98
N VAL A 91 10.03 -19.52 -3.43
CA VAL A 91 9.33 -20.55 -4.19
C VAL A 91 7.96 -20.80 -3.54
N PRO A 92 6.90 -20.13 -4.02
CA PRO A 92 5.55 -20.30 -3.49
C PRO A 92 5.18 -21.79 -3.44
N HIS A 93 4.54 -22.22 -2.35
CA HIS A 93 4.12 -23.60 -2.07
C HIS A 93 5.20 -24.64 -1.69
N LYS A 94 6.49 -24.39 -1.92
CA LYS A 94 7.56 -25.27 -1.41
C LYS A 94 8.08 -24.81 -0.06
N ASP A 95 8.48 -23.55 0.03
CA ASP A 95 9.00 -22.98 1.28
C ASP A 95 7.88 -22.21 1.98
N LYS A 96 7.37 -22.80 3.07
CA LYS A 96 6.38 -22.15 3.92
C LYS A 96 7.09 -21.24 4.91
N VAL A 97 6.93 -19.93 4.74
CA VAL A 97 7.60 -18.91 5.55
C VAL A 97 6.82 -18.51 6.80
N GLY A 98 5.60 -19.04 6.96
CA GLY A 98 4.89 -18.98 8.23
C GLY A 98 3.40 -19.26 8.10
N THR A 99 2.68 -19.01 9.19
CA THR A 99 1.26 -19.32 9.33
C THR A 99 0.48 -18.11 9.81
N ILE A 100 -0.75 -17.96 9.32
CA ILE A 100 -1.67 -16.91 9.78
C ILE A 100 -3.00 -17.54 10.16
N THR A 101 -3.57 -17.09 11.27
CA THR A 101 -4.89 -17.55 11.71
C THR A 101 -6.01 -16.88 10.92
N LYS A 102 -7.16 -17.55 10.79
CA LYS A 102 -8.37 -16.92 10.23
C LYS A 102 -8.76 -15.60 10.90
N ALA A 103 -8.52 -15.46 12.21
CA ALA A 103 -8.80 -14.23 12.94
C ALA A 103 -7.93 -13.05 12.45
N GLN A 104 -6.61 -13.27 12.34
CA GLN A 104 -5.68 -12.26 11.81
C GLN A 104 -5.99 -11.94 10.34
N LEU A 105 -6.35 -12.95 9.55
CA LEU A 105 -6.75 -12.77 8.16
C LEU A 105 -8.01 -11.88 8.04
N LYS A 106 -8.98 -12.07 8.95
CA LYS A 106 -10.18 -11.24 9.05
C LYS A 106 -9.86 -9.79 9.40
N GLU A 107 -8.98 -9.56 10.36
CA GLU A 107 -8.54 -8.20 10.73
C GLU A 107 -7.83 -7.49 9.57
N ILE A 108 -6.94 -8.20 8.86
CA ILE A 108 -6.25 -7.66 7.69
C ILE A 108 -7.25 -7.36 6.56
N ALA A 109 -8.19 -8.27 6.31
CA ALA A 109 -9.24 -8.07 5.31
C ALA A 109 -10.12 -6.86 5.66
N GLN A 110 -10.49 -6.68 6.92
CA GLN A 110 -11.30 -5.54 7.37
C GLN A 110 -10.55 -4.21 7.22
N LYS A 111 -9.25 -4.17 7.57
CA LYS A 111 -8.40 -3.00 7.36
C LYS A 111 -8.26 -2.66 5.87
N LYS A 112 -8.17 -3.67 5.00
CA LYS A 112 -8.01 -3.50 3.56
C LYS A 112 -9.34 -3.32 2.80
N MET A 113 -10.48 -3.51 3.47
CA MET A 113 -11.81 -3.49 2.85
C MET A 113 -12.09 -2.19 2.08
N ALA A 114 -11.58 -1.06 2.57
CA ALA A 114 -11.76 0.24 1.93
C ALA A 114 -11.13 0.35 0.51
N ASP A 115 -10.14 -0.48 0.19
CA ASP A 115 -9.50 -0.51 -1.14
C ASP A 115 -9.74 -1.81 -1.92
N LEU A 116 -10.42 -2.78 -1.32
CA LEU A 116 -10.78 -4.01 -1.99
C LEU A 116 -12.11 -3.81 -2.71
N ASN A 117 -12.20 -4.27 -3.96
CA ASN A 117 -13.46 -4.38 -4.67
C ASN A 117 -14.30 -5.59 -4.18
N ALA A 118 -14.10 -6.04 -2.94
CA ALA A 118 -14.82 -7.18 -2.39
C ALA A 118 -16.24 -6.75 -2.03
N ALA A 119 -17.23 -7.56 -2.40
CA ALA A 119 -18.63 -7.32 -2.05
C ALA A 119 -18.91 -7.57 -0.56
N ASP A 120 -18.14 -8.47 0.04
CA ASP A 120 -18.31 -8.98 1.40
C ASP A 120 -16.95 -9.22 2.08
N LEU A 121 -17.02 -9.39 3.40
CA LEU A 121 -15.83 -9.62 4.22
C LEU A 121 -15.18 -10.97 3.90
N ASP A 122 -15.97 -11.97 3.51
CA ASP A 122 -15.47 -13.28 3.08
C ASP A 122 -14.73 -13.22 1.73
N GLY A 123 -15.21 -12.44 0.76
CA GLY A 123 -14.49 -12.13 -0.47
C GLY A 123 -13.18 -11.40 -0.21
N ALA A 124 -13.18 -10.44 0.71
CA ALA A 124 -11.96 -9.75 1.12
C ALA A 124 -10.94 -10.72 1.78
N MET A 125 -11.42 -11.61 2.64
CA MET A 125 -10.62 -12.69 3.23
C MET A 125 -10.02 -13.60 2.15
N ASN A 126 -10.79 -14.00 1.14
CA ASN A 126 -10.30 -14.84 0.03
C ASN A 126 -9.20 -14.14 -0.78
N ILE A 127 -9.32 -12.83 -1.05
CA ILE A 127 -8.30 -12.06 -1.75
C ILE A 127 -7.00 -12.01 -0.93
N VAL A 128 -7.11 -11.77 0.37
CA VAL A 128 -5.95 -11.75 1.28
C VAL A 128 -5.33 -13.15 1.40
N ALA A 129 -6.15 -14.20 1.47
CA ALA A 129 -5.71 -15.59 1.52
C ALA A 129 -4.97 -16.01 0.24
N GLY A 130 -5.43 -15.56 -0.93
CA GLY A 130 -4.72 -15.76 -2.20
C GLY A 130 -3.32 -15.13 -2.18
N THR A 131 -3.23 -13.91 -1.63
CA THR A 131 -1.93 -13.23 -1.46
C THR A 131 -1.03 -13.98 -0.49
N ALA A 132 -1.58 -14.48 0.63
CA ALA A 132 -0.83 -15.28 1.61
C ALA A 132 -0.25 -16.56 0.98
N ARG A 133 -1.06 -17.30 0.21
CA ARG A 133 -0.61 -18.51 -0.51
C ARG A 133 0.50 -18.20 -1.50
N SER A 134 0.37 -17.11 -2.27
CA SER A 134 1.40 -16.68 -3.23
C SER A 134 2.72 -16.30 -2.57
N MET A 135 2.72 -15.94 -1.29
CA MET A 135 3.94 -15.63 -0.52
C MET A 135 4.47 -16.81 0.29
N GLY A 136 3.83 -17.99 0.21
CA GLY A 136 4.19 -19.16 1.01
C GLY A 136 3.73 -19.07 2.48
N ILE A 137 2.71 -18.29 2.78
CA ILE A 137 2.09 -18.24 4.12
C ILE A 137 0.89 -19.20 4.12
N THR A 138 0.86 -20.12 5.08
CA THR A 138 -0.25 -21.06 5.24
C THR A 138 -1.34 -20.43 6.11
N VAL A 139 -2.57 -20.42 5.61
CA VAL A 139 -3.74 -19.98 6.39
C VAL A 139 -4.27 -21.18 7.17
N GLN A 140 -4.38 -21.07 8.49
CA GLN A 140 -4.91 -22.11 9.39
C GLN A 140 -6.14 -21.60 10.16
#